data_AF-A0A1E5UPD8-F1
#
_entry.id   AF-A0A1E5UPD8-F1
#
_cell.length_a   1.000
_cell.length_b   1.000
_cell.length_c   1.000
_cell.angle_alpha   90.00
_cell.angle_beta   90.00
_cell.angle_gamma   90.00
#
_symmetry.space_group_name_H-M   'P 1'
#
loop_
_entity.id
_entity.type
_entity.pdbx_description
1 polymer ?
#
loop_
_entity_poly.entity_id
_entity_poly.type
_entity_poly.pdbx_seq_one_letter_code
_entity_poly.pdbx_strand_id
1 'polypeptide(L)' 'MGLVGSFPFNSFLSGVLSCIGTAVLAVCLRIQVNKDNKEFKDLPPERAFADFVLCNLVLHLVIMNFLG' A
#
# COMPACT_ATOMS: atom_id res chain seq x y z
N MET A 1 -15.00 19.83 21.47
CA MET A 1 -14.13 19.65 20.29
C MET A 1 -13.15 18.51 20.55
N GLY A 2 -13.63 17.27 20.72
CA GLY A 2 -12.80 16.12 21.04
C GLY A 2 -13.50 14.83 20.61
N LEU A 3 -13.49 14.54 19.31
CA LEU A 3 -14.30 13.48 18.69
C LEU A 3 -13.63 12.96 17.38
N VAL A 4 -12.48 12.31 17.54
CA VAL A 4 -12.03 11.05 16.87
C VAL A 4 -10.58 10.84 17.34
N GLY A 5 -10.36 9.83 18.19
CA GLY A 5 -9.46 8.72 17.84
C GLY A 5 -8.26 8.64 18.78
N SER A 6 -8.42 8.15 20.02
CA SER A 6 -7.38 7.73 21.00
C SER A 6 -5.92 8.22 20.74
N PHE A 7 -5.69 9.52 20.72
CA PHE A 7 -4.36 10.08 20.48
C PHE A 7 -3.43 9.70 21.66
N PRO A 8 -2.26 9.06 21.44
CA PRO A 8 -1.45 8.99 20.21
C PRO A 8 -1.45 7.62 19.49
N PHE A 9 -2.29 6.66 19.90
CA PHE A 9 -2.22 5.29 19.38
C PHE A 9 -2.66 5.20 17.91
N ASN A 10 -3.64 6.00 17.49
CA ASN A 10 -4.16 5.96 16.12
C ASN A 10 -3.13 6.46 15.09
N SER A 11 -2.44 7.56 15.40
CA SER A 11 -1.37 8.08 14.55
C SER A 11 -0.15 7.15 14.51
N PHE A 12 0.17 6.48 15.62
CA PHE A 12 1.19 5.42 15.64
C PHE A 12 0.80 4.24 14.75
N LEU A 13 -0.43 3.74 14.88
CA LEU A 13 -0.92 2.62 14.08
C LEU A 13 -0.98 2.99 12.60
N SER A 14 -1.43 4.20 12.27
CA SER A 14 -1.46 4.73 10.91
C SER A 14 -0.06 4.80 10.29
N GLY A 15 0.95 5.25 11.05
CA GLY A 15 2.35 5.23 10.61
C GLY A 15 2.91 3.82 10.36
N VAL A 16 2.65 2.87 11.28
CA VAL A 16 3.07 1.48 11.13
C VAL A 16 2.40 0.82 9.92
N LEU A 17 1.10 1.03 9.75
CA LEU A 17 0.32 0.50 8.62
C LEU A 17 0.79 1.08 7.28
N SER A 18 1.21 2.35 7.25
CA SER A 18 1.81 2.97 6.06
C SER A 18 3.08 2.28 5.59
N CYS A 19 4.01 2.05 6.52
CA CYS A 19 5.27 1.38 6.23
C CYS A 19 5.05 -0.07 5.76
N ILE A 20 4.19 -0.82 6.47
CA ILE A 20 3.91 -2.23 6.13
C ILE A 20 3.18 -2.32 4.78
N GLY A 21 2.12 -1.52 4.57
CA GLY A 21 1.35 -1.55 3.34
C GLY A 21 2.20 -1.21 2.12
N THR A 22 3.06 -0.18 2.21
CA THR A 22 3.97 0.18 1.12
C THR A 22 5.01 -0.91 0.86
N ALA A 23 5.55 -1.56 1.90
CA ALA A 23 6.49 -2.66 1.75
C ALA A 23 5.86 -3.88 1.05
N VAL A 24 4.63 -4.24 1.41
CA VAL A 24 3.89 -5.36 0.77
C VAL A 24 3.62 -5.06 -0.70
N LEU A 25 3.15 -3.85 -1.02
CA LEU A 25 2.92 -3.44 -2.41
C LEU A 25 4.21 -3.48 -3.25
N ALA A 26 5.35 -3.07 -2.67
CA ALA A 26 6.65 -3.13 -3.35
C ALA A 26 7.11 -4.58 -3.62
N VAL A 27 6.87 -5.50 -2.68
CA VAL A 27 7.15 -6.94 -2.88
C VAL A 27 6.24 -7.51 -3.97
N CYS A 28 4.95 -7.18 -3.97
CA CYS A 28 4.02 -7.59 -5.02
C CYS A 28 4.43 -7.08 -6.42
N LEU A 29 4.89 -5.83 -6.53
CA LEU A 29 5.42 -5.30 -7.79
C LEU A 29 6.69 -6.04 -8.21
N ARG A 30 7.60 -6.32 -7.28
CA ARG A 30 8.85 -7.05 -7.55
C ARG A 30 8.58 -8.47 -8.07
N ILE A 31 7.57 -9.15 -7.54
CA ILE A 31 7.18 -10.50 -8.01
C ILE A 31 6.57 -10.44 -9.42
N GLN A 32 5.72 -9.44 -9.70
CA GLN A 32 5.05 -9.28 -11.00
C GLN A 32 6.00 -8.82 -12.12
N VAL A 33 7.00 -7.99 -11.80
CA VAL A 33 7.98 -7.48 -12.77
C VAL A 33 9.11 -8.49 -13.03
N ASN A 34 9.30 -9.49 -12.16
CA ASN A 34 10.34 -10.49 -12.32
C ASN A 34 10.02 -11.46 -13.47
N LYS A 35 10.78 -11.36 -14.57
CA LYS A 35 10.60 -12.16 -15.79
C LYS A 35 10.81 -13.68 -15.59
N ASP A 36 11.50 -14.08 -14.52
CA ASP A 36 11.69 -15.48 -14.14
C ASP A 36 10.42 -16.12 -13.54
N ASN A 37 9.46 -15.31 -13.08
CA ASN A 37 8.21 -15.80 -12.50
C ASN A 37 7.24 -16.18 -13.62
N LYS A 38 7.21 -17.47 -13.98
CA LYS A 38 6.41 -18.00 -15.10
C LYS A 38 4.90 -17.78 -14.95
N GLU A 39 4.39 -17.61 -13.73
CA GLU A 39 2.97 -17.40 -13.44
C GLU A 39 2.44 -16.01 -13.86
N PHE A 40 3.32 -15.03 -14.05
CA PHE A 40 2.93 -13.65 -14.40
C PHE A 40 3.37 -13.24 -15.81
N LYS A 41 3.78 -14.20 -16.66
CA LYS A 41 4.26 -13.93 -18.03
C LYS A 41 3.22 -13.25 -18.92
N ASP A 42 1.93 -13.46 -18.65
CA ASP A 42 0.82 -12.86 -19.40
C ASP A 42 0.42 -11.47 -18.88
N LEU A 43 0.99 -11.01 -17.75
CA LEU A 43 0.73 -9.65 -17.27
C LEU A 43 1.78 -8.67 -17.83
N PRO A 44 1.34 -7.61 -18.54
CA PRO A 44 2.26 -6.57 -18.96
C PRO A 44 2.75 -5.80 -17.73
N PRO A 45 4.06 -5.44 -17.68
CA PRO A 45 4.64 -4.72 -16.55
C PRO A 45 3.98 -3.35 -16.33
N GLU A 46 3.41 -2.75 -17.38
CA GLU A 46 2.66 -1.49 -17.31
C GLU A 46 1.38 -1.63 -16.48
N ARG A 47 0.69 -2.77 -16.57
CA ARG A 47 -0.51 -3.05 -15.75
C ARG A 47 -0.12 -3.27 -14.29
N ALA A 48 0.95 -4.03 -14.02
CA ALA A 48 1.44 -4.26 -12.66
C ALA A 48 1.85 -2.93 -11.98
N PHE A 49 2.44 -2.01 -12.74
CA PHE A 49 2.76 -0.67 -12.24
C PHE A 49 1.50 0.17 -11.98
N ALA A 50 0.52 0.14 -12.88
CA ALA A 50 -0.75 0.85 -12.66
C ALA A 50 -1.50 0.35 -11.41
N ASP A 51 -1.51 -0.97 -11.19
CA ASP A 51 -2.11 -1.58 -10.00
C ASP A 51 -1.37 -1.16 -8.72
N PHE A 52 -0.04 -1.15 -8.75
CA PHE A 52 0.79 -0.64 -7.64
C PHE A 52 0.45 0.81 -7.30
N VAL A 53 0.35 1.71 -8.29
CA VAL A 53 0.06 3.13 -8.07
C VAL A 53 -1.36 3.32 -7.50
N LEU A 54 -2.36 2.64 -8.05
CA LEU A 54 -3.74 2.72 -7.56
C LEU A 54 -3.85 2.19 -6.12
N CYS A 55 -3.27 1.03 -5.85
CA CYS A 55 -3.27 0.45 -4.51
C CYS A 55 -2.52 1.33 -3.50
N ASN A 56 -1.39 1.94 -3.89
CA ASN A 56 -0.63 2.82 -3.02
C ASN A 56 -1.39 4.12 -2.70
N LEU A 57 -2.14 4.66 -3.66
CA LEU A 57 -2.97 5.85 -3.49
C LEU A 57 -4.17 5.56 -2.57
N VAL A 58 -4.85 4.44 -2.74
CA VAL A 58 -5.94 4.00 -1.85
C VAL A 58 -5.43 3.77 -0.43
N LEU A 59 -4.27 3.11 -0.29
CA LEU A 59 -3.63 2.88 1.01
C LEU A 59 -3.37 4.20 1.74
N HIS A 60 -2.77 5.18 1.07
CA HIS A 60 -2.50 6.50 1.67
C HIS A 60 -3.79 7.27 2.02
N LEU A 61 -4.86 7.15 1.21
CA LEU A 61 -6.17 7.74 1.54
C LEU A 61 -6.76 7.16 2.83
N VAL A 62 -6.68 5.84 3.02
CA VAL A 62 -7.16 5.17 4.23
C VAL A 62 -6.34 5.60 5.45
N ILE A 63 -5.01 5.68 5.32
CA ILE A 63 -4.08 6.10 6.38
C ILE A 63 -4.33 7.55 6.80
N MET A 64 -4.56 8.45 5.84
CA MET A 64 -4.92 9.86 6.11
C MET A 64 -6.28 9.99 6.80
N ASN A 65 -7.25 9.12 6.47
CA ASN A 65 -8.53 9.07 7.18
C ASN A 65 -8.37 8.56 8.62
N PHE A 66 -7.44 7.62 8.83
CA PHE A 66 -7.17 6.98 10.12
C PHE A 66 -6.18 7.76 11.01
N LEU A 67 -5.58 8.84 10.51
CA LEU A 67 -4.68 9.72 11.25
C LEU A 67 -5.41 10.58 12.30
N GLY A 68 -6.74 10.69 12.19
CA GLY A 68 -7.64 11.39 13.10
C GLY A 68 -7.76 10.73 14.46
#